data_AF-A0A2N0NAP3-F1
#
_entry.id   AF-A0A2N0NAP3-F1
#
_cell.length_a   1.000
_cell.length_b   1.000
_cell.length_c   1.000
_cell.angle_alpha   90.00
_cell.angle_beta   90.00
_cell.angle_gamma   90.00
#
_symmetry.space_group_name_H-M   'P 1'
#
loop_
_entity.id
_entity.type
_entity.pdbx_description
1 polymer ?
#
loop_
_entity_poly.entity_id
_entity_poly.type
_entity_poly.pdbx_seq_one_letter_code
_entity_poly.pdbx_strand_id
1 'polypeptide(L)'
;MTVYSAKWKDGPLYKENSWYEEYTRDSNKEVALKFLHNLQNPVDSLINEAKKYLTKNDKFFVLYGISQNPDTNDYILVQNYLTWISENEKIDDFIQEKRLNINSYDDVVFEWIPYN
;
A
#
# COMPACT_ATOMS: atom_id res chain seq x y z
N MET A 1 1.02 10.46 10.83
CA MET A 1 1.36 9.19 10.16
C MET A 1 2.67 9.40 9.43
N THR A 2 3.49 8.36 9.24
CA THR A 2 4.70 8.53 8.42
C THR A 2 4.83 7.39 7.44
N VAL A 3 5.12 7.72 6.19
CA VAL A 3 5.29 6.74 5.12
C VAL A 3 6.71 6.85 4.61
N TYR A 4 7.41 5.72 4.53
CA TYR A 4 8.74 5.62 3.95
C TYR A 4 8.72 4.70 2.73
N SER A 5 9.60 4.93 1.77
CA SER A 5 9.86 3.97 0.69
C SER A 5 10.92 2.97 1.14
N ALA A 6 10.78 1.72 0.70
CA ALA A 6 11.78 0.68 0.90
C ALA A 6 11.78 -0.33 -0.24
N LYS A 7 12.91 -1.02 -0.39
CA LYS A 7 13.04 -2.16 -1.31
C LYS A 7 12.97 -3.47 -0.51
N TRP A 8 11.89 -4.23 -0.70
CA TRP A 8 11.72 -5.54 -0.08
C TRP A 8 12.39 -6.62 -0.94
N LYS A 9 13.52 -7.14 -0.45
CA LYS A 9 14.35 -8.13 -1.18
C LYS A 9 13.58 -9.40 -1.55
N ASP A 10 12.89 -10.00 -0.59
CA ASP A 10 12.11 -11.22 -0.84
C ASP A 10 10.79 -10.90 -1.54
N GLY A 11 10.19 -9.75 -1.23
CA GLY A 11 8.96 -9.29 -1.84
C GLY A 11 7.69 -10.08 -1.45
N PRO A 12 6.54 -9.66 -1.98
CA PRO A 12 5.26 -10.28 -1.68
C PRO A 12 5.15 -11.67 -2.32
N LEU A 13 4.38 -12.52 -1.64
CA LEU A 13 4.04 -13.85 -2.12
C LEU A 13 2.83 -13.78 -3.06
N TYR A 14 2.88 -14.46 -4.20
CA TYR A 14 1.76 -14.55 -5.13
C TYR A 14 1.67 -15.93 -5.78
N LYS A 15 0.49 -16.25 -6.32
CA LYS A 15 0.28 -17.44 -7.15
C LYS A 15 0.42 -17.04 -8.61
N GLU A 16 1.27 -17.73 -9.36
CA GLU A 16 1.52 -17.43 -10.77
C GLU A 16 0.31 -17.74 -11.65
N ASN A 17 -0.41 -18.82 -11.34
CA ASN A 17 -1.72 -19.10 -11.90
C ASN A 17 -2.53 -20.00 -10.95
N SER A 18 -3.81 -20.19 -11.27
CA SER A 18 -4.76 -20.97 -10.46
C SER A 18 -4.49 -22.47 -10.42
N TRP A 19 -3.57 -22.98 -11.23
CA TRP A 19 -3.37 -24.42 -11.47
C TRP A 19 -2.20 -25.01 -10.67
N TYR A 20 -1.29 -24.18 -10.18
CA TYR A 20 -0.20 -24.60 -9.30
C TYR A 20 -0.51 -24.18 -7.86
N GLU A 21 -0.27 -25.09 -6.91
CA GLU A 21 -0.39 -24.81 -5.47
C GLU A 21 0.86 -24.10 -4.91
N GLU A 22 1.92 -24.01 -5.69
CA GLU A 22 3.18 -23.40 -5.31
C GLU A 22 3.08 -21.86 -5.35
N TYR A 23 3.77 -21.24 -4.39
CA TYR A 23 3.83 -19.79 -4.26
C TYR A 23 5.18 -19.27 -4.73
N THR A 24 5.15 -18.21 -5.54
CA THR A 24 6.34 -17.51 -6.01
C THR A 24 6.44 -16.14 -5.35
N ARG A 25 7.66 -15.60 -5.29
CA ARG A 25 8.00 -14.33 -4.64
C ARG A 25 8.34 -13.27 -5.69
N ASP A 26 7.73 -12.09 -5.59
CA ASP A 26 8.05 -10.93 -6.44
C ASP A 26 9.25 -10.17 -5.83
N SER A 27 10.45 -10.72 -6.00
CA SER A 27 11.66 -10.21 -5.36
C SER A 27 11.96 -8.75 -5.71
N ASN A 28 12.70 -8.06 -4.83
CA ASN A 28 13.18 -6.69 -5.04
C ASN A 28 12.06 -5.65 -5.22
N LYS A 29 10.85 -5.93 -4.71
CA LYS A 29 9.68 -5.07 -4.82
C LYS A 29 9.87 -3.75 -4.06
N GLU A 30 9.55 -2.64 -4.71
CA GLU A 30 9.40 -1.36 -4.03
C GLU A 30 8.07 -1.32 -3.27
N VAL A 31 8.15 -0.95 -2.00
CA VAL A 31 7.01 -0.92 -1.08
C VAL A 31 6.98 0.38 -0.29
N ALA A 32 5.78 0.76 0.13
CA ALA A 32 5.58 1.81 1.12
C ALA A 32 5.45 1.18 2.52
N LEU A 33 6.21 1.72 3.47
CA LEU A 33 6.19 1.36 4.88
C LEU A 33 5.44 2.44 5.65
N LYS A 34 4.25 2.10 6.13
CA LYS A 34 3.35 3.04 6.80
C LYS A 34 3.37 2.81 8.31
N PHE A 35 3.88 3.81 9.02
CA PHE A 35 3.99 3.83 10.48
C PHE A 35 2.80 4.57 11.09
N LEU A 36 2.18 3.93 12.08
CA LEU A 36 1.08 4.50 12.84
C LEU A 36 1.57 4.96 14.21
N HIS A 37 1.73 6.27 14.37
CA HIS A 37 2.27 6.87 15.60
C HIS A 37 1.17 7.19 16.63
N ASN A 38 1.52 7.16 17.91
CA ASN A 38 0.72 7.71 19.02
C ASN A 38 -0.69 7.12 19.14
N LEU A 39 -0.84 5.83 18.92
CA LEU A 39 -2.12 5.14 19.03
C LEU A 39 -2.35 4.66 20.46
N GLN A 40 -3.53 4.96 21.00
CA GLN A 40 -3.93 4.56 22.35
C GLN A 40 -4.14 3.04 22.47
N ASN A 41 -4.52 2.39 21.35
CA ASN A 41 -4.64 0.94 21.18
C ASN A 41 -4.00 0.54 19.83
N PRO A 42 -2.66 0.34 19.76
CA PRO A 42 -1.94 0.25 18.49
C PRO A 42 -2.35 -0.94 17.63
N VAL A 43 -2.72 -2.07 18.23
CA VAL A 43 -3.13 -3.28 17.50
C VAL A 43 -4.50 -3.10 16.84
N ASP A 44 -5.51 -2.64 17.58
CA ASP A 44 -6.86 -2.44 17.04
C ASP A 44 -6.87 -1.36 15.95
N SER A 45 -6.14 -0.28 16.16
CA SER A 45 -5.97 0.78 15.17
C SER A 45 -5.28 0.27 13.91
N LEU A 46 -4.23 -0.54 14.03
CA LEU A 46 -3.55 -1.20 12.90
C LEU A 46 -4.50 -2.11 12.12
N ILE A 47 -5.27 -2.95 12.83
CA ILE A 47 -6.24 -3.87 12.22
C ILE A 47 -7.35 -3.10 11.51
N ASN A 48 -7.89 -2.05 12.13
CA ASN A 48 -8.94 -1.24 11.53
C ASN A 48 -8.43 -0.49 10.29
N GLU A 49 -7.20 0.00 10.34
CA GLU A 49 -6.56 0.63 9.18
C GLU A 49 -6.33 -0.39 8.04
N ALA A 50 -5.80 -1.58 8.35
CA ALA A 50 -5.62 -2.65 7.38
C ALA A 50 -6.95 -3.08 6.72
N LYS A 51 -8.04 -3.14 7.49
CA LYS A 51 -9.37 -3.48 6.98
C LYS A 51 -9.90 -2.51 5.94
N LYS A 52 -9.59 -1.21 6.01
CA LYS A 52 -10.03 -0.22 5.02
C LYS A 52 -9.58 -0.61 3.61
N TYR A 53 -8.34 -1.08 3.50
CA TYR A 53 -7.75 -1.53 2.24
C TYR A 53 -8.33 -2.85 1.73
N LEU A 54 -8.76 -3.74 2.63
CA LEU A 54 -9.41 -4.99 2.26
C LEU A 54 -10.86 -4.79 1.80
N THR A 55 -11.54 -3.76 2.31
CA THR A 55 -12.95 -3.47 1.96
C THR A 55 -13.11 -2.66 0.68
N LYS A 56 -12.17 -1.76 0.36
CA LYS A 56 -12.15 -1.12 -0.96
C LYS A 56 -11.71 -2.20 -1.95
N ASN A 57 -12.56 -2.59 -2.91
CA ASN A 57 -12.21 -3.53 -3.98
C ASN A 57 -11.28 -2.84 -4.99
N ASP A 58 -10.18 -2.34 -4.46
CA ASP A 58 -9.35 -1.34 -5.05
C ASP A 58 -8.02 -1.98 -5.38
N LYS A 59 -7.90 -2.37 -6.66
CA LYS A 59 -6.68 -2.94 -7.21
C LYS A 59 -5.47 -2.01 -7.01
N PHE A 60 -5.70 -0.73 -6.73
CA PHE A 60 -4.64 0.24 -6.52
C PHE A 60 -4.08 0.24 -5.10
N PHE A 61 -4.82 -0.17 -4.06
CA PHE A 61 -4.28 -0.27 -2.69
C PHE A 61 -4.08 -1.72 -2.28
N VAL A 62 -2.91 -2.26 -2.60
CA VAL A 62 -2.55 -3.63 -2.24
C VAL A 62 -1.77 -3.62 -0.94
N LEU A 63 -2.39 -4.10 0.13
CA LEU A 63 -1.71 -4.40 1.37
C LEU A 63 -1.00 -5.75 1.24
N TYR A 64 0.33 -5.76 1.41
CA TYR A 64 1.13 -6.97 1.33
C TYR A 64 1.32 -7.66 2.68
N GLY A 65 1.34 -6.90 3.78
CA GLY A 65 1.50 -7.49 5.11
C GLY A 65 1.74 -6.48 6.23
N ILE A 66 2.15 -7.03 7.37
CA ILE A 66 2.44 -6.30 8.60
C ILE A 66 3.86 -6.67 9.04
N SER A 67 4.64 -5.68 9.42
CA SER A 67 5.94 -5.85 10.07
C SER A 67 5.92 -5.23 11.46
N GLN A 68 6.86 -5.63 12.31
CA GLN A 68 7.06 -5.04 13.63
C GLN A 68 8.53 -4.69 13.76
N ASN A 69 8.81 -3.45 14.15
CA ASN A 69 10.17 -3.03 14.47
C ASN A 69 10.58 -3.67 15.81
N PRO A 70 11.64 -4.52 15.87
CA PRO A 70 12.05 -5.17 17.11
C PRO A 70 12.63 -4.20 18.14
N ASP A 71 13.13 -3.04 17.73
CA ASP A 71 13.75 -2.06 18.62
C ASP A 71 12.72 -1.14 19.27
N THR A 72 11.68 -0.75 18.52
CA THR A 72 10.65 0.19 19.00
C THR A 72 9.32 -0.46 19.35
N ASN A 73 9.12 -1.73 18.97
CA ASN A 73 7.85 -2.46 19.00
C ASN A 73 6.74 -1.86 18.12
N ASP A 74 7.05 -0.86 17.29
CA ASP A 74 6.07 -0.24 16.41
C ASP A 74 5.65 -1.20 15.29
N TYR A 75 4.35 -1.21 15.00
CA TYR A 75 3.80 -1.94 13.87
C TYR A 75 3.83 -1.10 12.59
N ILE A 76 4.11 -1.77 11.48
CA ILE A 76 4.29 -1.17 10.16
C ILE A 76 3.37 -1.90 9.19
N LEU A 77 2.55 -1.17 8.45
CA LEU A 77 1.83 -1.72 7.29
C LEU A 77 2.76 -1.68 6.08
N VAL A 78 2.87 -2.81 5.39
CA VAL A 78 3.63 -2.96 4.14
C VAL A 78 2.64 -3.02 3.00
N GLN A 79 2.68 -2.03 2.12
CA GLN A 79 1.76 -1.90 0.99
C GLN A 79 2.51 -1.61 -0.30
N ASN A 80 1.82 -1.71 -1.44
CA ASN A 80 2.38 -1.29 -2.70
C ASN A 80 2.82 0.19 -2.66
N TYR A 81 3.95 0.47 -3.31
CA TYR A 81 4.47 1.83 -3.36
C TYR A 81 3.52 2.70 -4.20
N LEU A 82 2.83 3.62 -3.55
CA LEU A 82 1.91 4.57 -4.17
C LEU A 82 2.38 5.97 -3.82
N THR A 83 2.91 6.65 -4.83
CA THR A 83 3.40 8.04 -4.77
C THR A 83 2.28 9.08 -4.73
N TRP A 84 1.03 8.68 -4.95
CA TRP A 84 -0.09 9.60 -5.24
C TRP A 84 -1.06 9.84 -4.08
N ILE A 85 -0.72 9.43 -2.85
CA ILE A 85 -1.58 9.62 -1.68
C ILE A 85 -1.33 11.00 -1.05
N SER A 86 -2.38 11.80 -0.92
CA SER A 86 -2.34 13.18 -0.42
C SER A 86 -2.61 13.31 1.08
N GLU A 87 -2.91 12.19 1.75
CA GLU A 87 -3.50 12.13 3.11
C GLU A 87 -4.93 12.73 3.22
N ASN A 88 -5.55 13.10 2.11
CA ASN A 88 -6.92 13.59 2.05
C ASN A 88 -7.79 12.63 1.25
N GLU A 89 -8.66 11.90 1.94
CA GLU A 89 -9.53 10.87 1.34
C GLU A 89 -10.33 11.39 0.14
N LYS A 90 -10.83 12.64 0.19
CA LYS A 90 -11.60 13.21 -0.94
C LYS A 90 -10.73 13.47 -2.17
N ILE A 91 -9.48 13.87 -1.98
CA ILE A 91 -8.53 14.10 -3.07
C ILE A 91 -8.08 12.75 -3.64
N ASP A 92 -7.79 11.79 -2.77
CA ASP A 92 -7.35 10.45 -3.14
C ASP A 92 -8.43 9.72 -3.96
N ASP A 93 -9.70 9.79 -3.52
CA ASP A 93 -10.84 9.23 -4.25
C ASP A 93 -11.02 9.89 -5.64
N PHE A 94 -10.79 11.20 -5.76
CA PHE A 94 -10.85 11.91 -7.04
C PHE A 94 -9.71 11.49 -7.99
N ILE A 95 -8.48 11.39 -7.47
CA ILE A 95 -7.32 10.90 -8.25
C ILE A 95 -7.60 9.49 -8.77
N GLN A 96 -8.14 8.62 -7.92
CA GLN A 96 -8.52 7.27 -8.29
C GLN A 96 -9.57 7.26 -9.42
N GLU A 97 -10.63 8.06 -9.31
CA GLU A 97 -11.66 8.17 -10.36
C GLU A 97 -11.03 8.57 -11.70
N LYS A 98 -10.06 9.50 -11.70
CA LYS A 98 -9.35 9.88 -12.93
C LYS A 98 -8.52 8.74 -13.50
N ARG A 99 -7.86 7.95 -12.65
CA ARG A 99 -7.05 6.81 -13.11
C ARG A 99 -7.88 5.64 -13.64
N LEU A 100 -9.11 5.46 -13.16
CA LEU A 100 -10.04 4.45 -13.69
C LEU A 100 -10.50 4.75 -15.13
N ASN A 101 -10.42 6.00 -15.56
CA ASN A 101 -10.81 6.43 -16.91
C ASN A 101 -9.68 6.33 -17.94
N ILE A 102 -8.50 5.83 -17.54
CA ILE A 102 -7.36 5.61 -18.43
C ILE A 102 -7.60 4.35 -19.25
N ASN A 103 -7.59 4.47 -20.58
CA ASN A 103 -7.91 3.40 -21.51
C ASN A 103 -6.76 3.11 -22.50
N SER A 104 -5.77 3.99 -22.59
CA SER A 104 -4.62 3.86 -23.48
C SER A 104 -3.29 3.99 -22.73
N TYR A 105 -2.23 3.45 -23.33
CA TYR A 105 -0.85 3.56 -22.82
C TYR A 105 -0.29 4.98 -22.93
N ASP A 106 -0.86 5.82 -23.80
CA ASP A 106 -0.46 7.22 -24.00
C ASP A 106 -1.27 8.22 -23.15
N ASP A 107 -2.25 7.75 -22.37
CA ASP A 107 -3.07 8.64 -21.54
C ASP A 107 -2.24 9.20 -20.39
N VAL A 108 -2.41 10.50 -20.13
CA VAL A 108 -1.75 11.16 -19.00
C VAL A 108 -2.33 10.63 -17.69
N VAL A 109 -1.45 10.09 -16.84
CA VAL A 109 -1.82 9.62 -15.50
C VAL A 109 -1.96 10.84 -14.57
N PHE A 110 -3.17 11.06 -14.05
CA PHE A 110 -3.40 12.05 -13.00
C PHE A 110 -2.87 11.50 -11.66
N GLU A 111 -2.02 12.26 -10.99
CA GLU A 111 -1.39 11.87 -9.73
C GLU A 111 -1.27 13.06 -8.76
N TRP A 112 -1.10 12.76 -7.48
CA TRP A 112 -0.74 13.75 -6.47
C TRP A 112 0.75 14.07 -6.59
N ILE A 113 1.06 15.37 -6.66
CA ILE A 113 2.44 15.86 -6.65
C ILE A 113 2.70 16.48 -5.26
N PRO A 114 3.55 15.86 -4.42
CA PRO A 114 3.96 16.49 -3.18
C PRO A 114 4.73 17.78 -3.50
N TYR A 115 4.47 18.82 -2.73
CA TYR A 115 5.09 20.13 -2.94
C TYR A 115 6.58 20.16 -2.54
N ASN A 116 7.05 19.17 -1.78
CA ASN A 116 8.38 19.10 -1.18
C ASN A 116 9.12 17.81 -1.54
#